data_AF-A0A1E3X271-F1
#
_entry.id   AF-A0A1E3X271-F1
#
_cell.length_a   1.000
_cell.length_b   1.000
_cell.length_c   1.000
_cell.angle_alpha   90.00
_cell.angle_beta   90.00
_cell.angle_gamma   90.00
#
_symmetry.space_group_name_H-M   'P 1'
#
loop_
_entity.id
_entity.type
_entity.pdbx_description
1 polymer ?
#
loop_
_entity_poly.entity_id
_entity_poly.type
_entity_poly.pdbx_seq_one_letter_code
_entity_poly.pdbx_strand_id
1 'polypeptide(L)'
;MSSVKKIGNPPWTRSEIVASIDEFSSIYANRPIRNNRNGMKAPHMFAAWFMVRKLSPDLIVESGIWKGQSTWLLEQACPKAKIVSIDLNLGYRKYISDKVVYSDKDFCEQDWSEVTDHSLVFFDDHQNAYKRLQQCKWFGFKHIIFDDNYPITRGDCYSLKKAFANAGFEPAHAQQNFTSNGLVSRILRRIARLIGLSQISIAPQYEAMMIQPNNIDSRMMQKHLYVYYEFPPVFKTSKTRFGDEWNETSYSTPEPLLDRPIKSSHDIFLDEAKSYTWICYVKLK
;
A
#
# COMPACT_ATOMS: atom_id res chain seq x y z
N MET A 1 -19.29 -13.95 -2.24
CA MET A 1 -18.97 -12.56 -2.68
C MET A 1 -17.87 -12.64 -3.71
N SER A 2 -18.05 -12.05 -4.89
CA SER A 2 -16.99 -12.03 -5.92
C SER A 2 -15.89 -11.06 -5.48
N SER A 3 -14.69 -11.56 -5.28
CA SER A 3 -13.50 -10.76 -4.94
C SER A 3 -12.93 -10.13 -6.21
N VAL A 4 -13.01 -8.82 -6.33
CA VAL A 4 -12.37 -8.10 -7.44
C VAL A 4 -10.85 -8.25 -7.30
N LYS A 5 -10.19 -8.91 -8.27
CA LYS A 5 -8.72 -8.99 -8.37
C LYS A 5 -8.16 -8.01 -9.42
N LYS A 6 -9.00 -7.62 -10.39
CA LYS A 6 -8.59 -6.81 -11.55
C LYS A 6 -9.76 -6.00 -12.13
N ILE A 7 -9.49 -4.75 -12.50
CA ILE A 7 -10.32 -3.87 -13.34
C ILE A 7 -9.37 -3.28 -14.39
N GLY A 8 -9.78 -3.25 -15.66
CA GLY A 8 -8.92 -2.76 -16.74
C GLY A 8 -7.64 -3.61 -16.91
N ASN A 9 -6.67 -3.10 -17.66
CA ASN A 9 -5.38 -3.76 -17.86
C ASN A 9 -4.24 -2.83 -17.43
N PRO A 10 -3.27 -3.30 -16.62
CA PRO A 10 -2.06 -2.53 -16.38
C PRO A 10 -1.18 -2.50 -17.63
N PRO A 11 -0.19 -1.58 -17.72
CA PRO A 11 0.72 -1.46 -18.87
C PRO A 11 1.83 -2.52 -18.85
N TRP A 12 1.51 -3.75 -18.46
CA TRP A 12 2.42 -4.89 -18.46
C TRP A 12 1.65 -6.20 -18.58
N THR A 13 2.37 -7.23 -19.00
CA THR A 13 1.91 -8.60 -19.13
C THR A 13 2.46 -9.48 -18.01
N ARG A 14 1.85 -10.64 -17.81
CA ARG A 14 2.33 -11.63 -16.85
C ARG A 14 3.69 -12.21 -17.25
N SER A 15 3.95 -12.40 -18.55
CA SER A 15 5.25 -12.89 -19.04
C SER A 15 6.38 -11.91 -18.74
N GLU A 16 6.13 -10.60 -18.85
CA GLU A 16 7.11 -9.58 -18.44
C GLU A 16 7.40 -9.62 -16.94
N ILE A 17 6.39 -9.86 -16.09
CA ILE A 17 6.60 -10.06 -14.65
C ILE A 17 7.54 -11.25 -14.44
N VAL A 18 7.20 -12.43 -15.00
CA VAL A 18 7.99 -13.65 -14.83
C VAL A 18 9.43 -13.47 -15.34
N ALA A 19 9.61 -12.84 -16.49
CA ALA A 19 10.93 -12.60 -17.09
C ALA A 19 11.83 -11.69 -16.24
N SER A 20 11.27 -10.90 -15.33
CA SER A 20 12.00 -9.95 -14.49
C SER A 20 12.48 -10.51 -13.14
N ILE A 21 12.06 -11.74 -12.79
CA ILE A 21 12.37 -12.36 -11.48
C ILE A 21 13.88 -12.51 -11.27
N ASP A 22 14.61 -12.96 -12.30
CA ASP A 22 16.06 -13.17 -12.22
C ASP A 22 16.84 -11.86 -12.00
N GLU A 23 16.44 -10.81 -12.73
CA GLU A 23 17.04 -9.50 -12.60
C GLU A 23 16.78 -8.92 -11.21
N PHE A 24 15.53 -8.97 -10.74
CA PHE A 24 15.22 -8.51 -9.40
C PHE A 24 15.99 -9.29 -8.34
N SER A 25 16.12 -10.62 -8.50
CA SER A 25 16.86 -11.45 -7.53
C SER A 25 18.30 -10.96 -7.37
N SER A 26 18.93 -10.56 -8.47
CA SER A 26 20.28 -9.99 -8.49
C SER A 26 20.34 -8.63 -7.77
N ILE A 27 19.33 -7.78 -7.95
CA ILE A 27 19.21 -6.50 -7.24
C ILE A 27 19.00 -6.74 -5.74
N TYR A 28 18.02 -7.56 -5.37
CA TYR A 28 17.63 -7.84 -3.98
C TYR A 28 18.74 -8.52 -3.15
N ALA A 29 19.66 -9.22 -3.83
CA ALA A 29 20.88 -9.74 -3.21
C ALA A 29 21.82 -8.64 -2.69
N ASN A 30 21.72 -7.41 -3.18
CA ASN A 30 22.54 -6.26 -2.80
C ASN A 30 21.83 -5.30 -1.81
N ARG A 31 20.66 -5.66 -1.30
CA ARG A 31 19.90 -4.81 -0.38
C ARG A 31 20.72 -4.46 0.88
N PRO A 32 20.64 -3.19 1.36
CA PRO A 32 21.39 -2.75 2.53
C PRO A 32 20.85 -3.35 3.83
N ILE A 33 19.56 -3.72 3.87
CA ILE A 33 18.88 -4.23 5.06
C ILE A 33 18.64 -5.73 4.90
N ARG A 34 19.50 -6.56 5.49
CA ARG A 34 19.35 -8.03 5.44
C ARG A 34 18.16 -8.53 6.23
N ASN A 35 17.91 -7.93 7.40
CA ASN A 35 16.80 -8.25 8.27
C ASN A 35 15.78 -7.09 8.34
N ASN A 36 14.85 -7.10 7.39
CA ASN A 36 13.72 -6.18 7.38
C ASN A 36 12.48 -6.73 8.12
N ARG A 37 12.66 -7.34 9.31
CA ARG A 37 11.52 -7.72 10.17
C ARG A 37 10.57 -6.54 10.34
N ASN A 38 9.27 -6.83 10.26
CA ASN A 38 8.12 -5.91 10.27
C ASN A 38 7.96 -4.99 9.05
N GLY A 39 8.89 -4.99 8.09
CA GLY A 39 8.71 -4.28 6.82
C GLY A 39 8.60 -5.25 5.64
N MET A 40 8.51 -4.69 4.44
CA MET A 40 8.43 -5.48 3.21
C MET A 40 9.60 -6.46 3.01
N LYS A 41 9.25 -7.58 2.40
CA LYS A 41 10.11 -8.73 2.08
C LYS A 41 10.05 -9.04 0.59
N ALA A 42 10.81 -10.03 0.11
CA ALA A 42 11.03 -10.31 -1.30
C ALA A 42 9.76 -10.27 -2.18
N PRO A 43 8.60 -10.87 -1.80
CA PRO A 43 7.41 -10.83 -2.65
C PRO A 43 6.91 -9.41 -2.95
N HIS A 44 6.84 -8.55 -1.94
CA HIS A 44 6.33 -7.18 -2.07
C HIS A 44 7.40 -6.23 -2.63
N MET A 45 8.66 -6.43 -2.23
CA MET A 45 9.79 -5.70 -2.81
C MET A 45 9.89 -5.94 -4.32
N PHE A 46 9.67 -7.17 -4.78
CA PHE A 46 9.64 -7.47 -6.21
C PHE A 46 8.50 -6.79 -6.94
N ALA A 47 7.30 -6.87 -6.39
CA ALA A 47 6.12 -6.23 -6.96
C ALA A 47 6.30 -4.72 -7.09
N ALA A 48 6.74 -4.05 -6.02
CA ALA A 48 7.01 -2.62 -6.02
C ALA A 48 8.10 -2.24 -7.04
N TRP A 49 9.24 -2.95 -7.04
CA TRP A 49 10.32 -2.71 -8.00
C TRP A 49 9.84 -2.85 -9.45
N PHE A 50 9.14 -3.94 -9.75
CA PHE A 50 8.65 -4.20 -11.10
C PHE A 50 7.69 -3.10 -11.56
N MET A 51 6.68 -2.77 -10.74
CA MET A 51 5.67 -1.77 -11.10
C MET A 51 6.29 -0.39 -11.29
N VAL A 52 7.18 0.03 -10.39
CA VAL A 52 7.88 1.33 -10.50
C VAL A 52 8.76 1.36 -11.74
N ARG A 53 9.55 0.31 -12.00
CA ARG A 53 10.41 0.23 -13.18
C ARG A 53 9.62 0.25 -14.48
N LYS A 54 8.47 -0.44 -14.54
CA LYS A 54 7.62 -0.47 -15.73
C LYS A 54 6.88 0.85 -15.97
N LEU A 55 6.49 1.55 -14.91
CA LEU A 55 5.83 2.85 -15.01
C LEU A 55 6.82 3.98 -15.29
N SER A 56 8.09 3.83 -14.87
CA SER A 56 9.17 4.80 -15.06
C SER A 56 8.77 6.24 -14.69
N PRO A 57 8.29 6.47 -13.44
CA PRO A 57 7.83 7.78 -13.00
C PRO A 57 8.96 8.83 -12.94
N ASP A 58 8.60 10.10 -13.10
CA ASP A 58 9.50 11.25 -12.89
C ASP A 58 9.60 11.65 -11.42
N LEU A 59 8.51 11.48 -10.68
CA LEU A 59 8.38 11.68 -9.24
C LEU A 59 7.81 10.42 -8.58
N ILE A 60 8.48 9.95 -7.52
CA ILE A 60 8.02 8.88 -6.65
C ILE A 60 7.80 9.46 -5.26
N VAL A 61 6.59 9.30 -4.74
CA VAL A 61 6.28 9.54 -3.33
C VAL A 61 6.15 8.21 -2.62
N GLU A 62 6.96 7.98 -1.59
CA GLU A 62 6.86 6.83 -0.70
C GLU A 62 6.26 7.29 0.63
N SER A 63 5.18 6.66 1.10
CA SER A 63 4.58 6.89 2.42
C SER A 63 4.66 5.63 3.25
N GLY A 64 5.40 5.67 4.36
CA GLY A 64 5.80 4.51 5.15
C GLY A 64 7.19 4.02 4.74
N ILE A 65 8.23 4.46 5.45
CA ILE A 65 9.64 4.18 5.13
C ILE A 65 10.17 3.03 5.97
N TRP A 66 9.79 2.99 7.25
CA TRP A 66 10.37 2.08 8.24
C TRP A 66 11.90 2.19 8.27
N LYS A 67 12.61 1.12 7.87
CA LYS A 67 14.08 1.07 7.83
C LYS A 67 14.69 1.67 6.55
N GLY A 68 13.88 2.01 5.54
CA GLY A 68 14.35 2.58 4.26
C GLY A 68 14.73 1.55 3.20
N GLN A 69 14.30 0.28 3.34
CA GLN A 69 14.62 -0.75 2.34
C GLN A 69 13.88 -0.50 1.02
N SER A 70 12.63 -0.08 1.08
CA SER A 70 11.83 0.34 -0.07
C SER A 70 12.39 1.60 -0.70
N THR A 71 12.82 2.60 0.08
CA THR A 71 13.51 3.79 -0.44
C THR A 71 14.72 3.41 -1.31
N TRP A 72 15.61 2.54 -0.79
CA TRP A 72 16.73 2.01 -1.57
C TRP A 72 16.28 1.34 -2.86
N LEU A 73 15.21 0.53 -2.79
CA LEU A 73 14.68 -0.20 -3.94
C LEU A 73 14.12 0.74 -5.02
N LEU A 74 13.42 1.81 -4.61
CA LEU A 74 12.87 2.81 -5.53
C LEU A 74 13.99 3.50 -6.31
N GLU A 75 15.11 3.81 -5.67
CA GLU A 75 16.32 4.32 -6.36
C GLU A 75 16.86 3.31 -7.38
N GLN A 76 16.82 2.00 -7.10
CA GLN A 76 17.24 0.98 -8.06
C GLN A 76 16.24 0.84 -9.22
N ALA A 77 14.94 0.97 -8.94
CA ALA A 77 13.88 0.77 -9.92
C ALA A 77 13.82 1.93 -10.92
N CYS A 78 14.01 3.17 -10.46
CA CYS A 78 13.98 4.37 -11.30
C CYS A 78 15.04 5.41 -10.85
N PRO A 79 16.32 5.23 -11.23
CA PRO A 79 17.42 6.06 -10.73
C PRO A 79 17.36 7.55 -11.08
N LYS A 80 16.52 7.93 -12.03
CA LYS A 80 16.34 9.32 -12.49
C LYS A 80 15.15 10.02 -11.82
N ALA A 81 14.30 9.29 -11.11
CA ALA A 81 13.13 9.86 -10.47
C ALA A 81 13.55 10.75 -9.28
N LYS A 82 12.81 11.85 -9.09
CA LYS A 82 12.80 12.56 -7.81
C LYS A 82 12.06 11.69 -6.81
N ILE A 83 12.62 11.49 -5.62
CA ILE A 83 12.00 10.68 -4.57
C ILE A 83 11.70 11.56 -3.35
N VAL A 84 10.45 11.53 -2.91
CA VAL A 84 9.99 12.11 -1.65
C VAL A 84 9.53 10.97 -0.75
N SER A 85 10.25 10.70 0.32
CA SER A 85 9.94 9.63 1.26
C SER A 85 9.42 10.22 2.57
N ILE A 86 8.20 9.83 2.96
CA ILE A 86 7.50 10.36 4.12
C ILE A 86 7.26 9.26 5.17
N ASP A 87 7.57 9.56 6.42
CA ASP A 87 7.29 8.70 7.57
C ASP A 87 7.23 9.55 8.83
N LEU A 88 6.19 9.38 9.63
CA LEU A 88 5.97 10.15 10.86
C LEU A 88 7.11 9.98 11.87
N ASN A 89 7.82 8.85 11.82
CA ASN A 89 9.02 8.63 12.61
C ASN A 89 10.19 8.21 11.73
N LEU A 90 10.86 9.23 11.22
CA LEU A 90 12.12 9.13 10.50
C LEU A 90 13.28 8.51 11.30
N GLY A 91 13.15 8.32 12.62
CA GLY A 91 14.20 7.75 13.48
C GLY A 91 14.45 6.26 13.29
N TYR A 92 13.53 5.51 12.67
CA TYR A 92 13.69 4.06 12.45
C TYR A 92 14.54 3.70 11.22
N ARG A 93 14.85 4.69 10.38
CA ARG A 93 15.59 4.50 9.14
C ARG A 93 17.00 3.97 9.42
N LYS A 94 17.41 3.01 8.61
CA LYS A 94 18.79 2.46 8.59
C LYS A 94 19.48 2.78 7.28
N TYR A 95 18.71 2.76 6.19
CA TYR A 95 19.15 3.28 4.91
C TYR A 95 18.64 4.71 4.76
N ILE A 96 19.54 5.63 4.45
CA ILE A 96 19.27 7.04 4.20
C ILE A 96 20.09 7.42 2.96
N SER A 97 19.44 8.04 1.96
CA SER A 97 20.08 8.50 0.73
C SER A 97 20.04 10.01 0.64
N ASP A 98 21.17 10.63 0.29
CA ASP A 98 21.27 12.08 0.08
C ASP A 98 20.50 12.56 -1.18
N LYS A 99 20.03 11.62 -2.02
CA LYS A 99 19.22 11.91 -3.21
C LYS A 99 17.72 12.01 -2.92
N VAL A 100 17.31 11.67 -1.70
CA VAL A 100 15.90 11.55 -1.30
C VAL A 100 15.52 12.71 -0.41
N VAL A 101 14.37 13.31 -0.69
CA VAL A 101 13.77 14.32 0.19
C VAL A 101 12.95 13.57 1.26
N TYR A 102 13.29 13.78 2.53
CA TYR A 102 12.59 13.16 3.64
C TYR A 102 11.68 14.15 4.36
N SER A 103 10.52 13.68 4.79
CA SER A 103 9.56 14.50 5.56
C SER A 103 8.84 13.66 6.60
N ASP A 104 8.58 14.25 7.76
CA ASP A 104 7.83 13.66 8.88
C ASP A 104 6.37 14.11 8.93
N LYS A 105 5.91 14.86 7.91
CA LYS A 105 4.51 15.28 7.77
C LYS A 105 3.67 14.23 7.05
N ASP A 106 2.37 14.22 7.31
CA ASP A 106 1.46 13.33 6.59
C ASP A 106 1.43 13.66 5.09
N PHE A 107 1.09 12.67 4.26
CA PHE A 107 0.87 12.85 2.82
C PHE A 107 -0.02 14.06 2.52
N CYS A 108 -1.10 14.29 3.26
CA CYS A 108 -2.01 15.41 2.97
C CYS A 108 -1.51 16.79 3.43
N GLU A 109 -0.38 16.85 4.13
CA GLU A 109 0.23 18.08 4.65
C GLU A 109 1.45 18.53 3.82
N GLN A 110 1.86 17.73 2.85
CA GLN A 110 2.93 18.06 1.92
C GLN A 110 2.43 18.98 0.80
N ASP A 111 3.37 19.66 0.14
CA ASP A 111 3.11 20.39 -1.10
C ASP A 111 3.29 19.47 -2.30
N TRP A 112 2.19 19.25 -3.04
CA TRP A 112 2.13 18.42 -4.24
C TRP A 112 1.95 19.23 -5.53
N SER A 113 2.38 20.49 -5.55
CA SER A 113 2.29 21.36 -6.72
C SER A 113 3.08 20.86 -7.94
N GLU A 114 4.10 20.01 -7.74
CA GLU A 114 4.93 19.43 -8.81
C GLU A 114 4.39 18.13 -9.43
N VAL A 115 3.20 17.67 -9.03
CA VAL A 115 2.64 16.40 -9.51
C VAL A 115 2.35 16.46 -11.01
N THR A 116 2.76 15.41 -11.72
CA THR A 116 2.52 15.20 -13.15
C THR A 116 1.73 13.91 -13.38
N ASP A 117 1.31 13.70 -14.63
CA ASP A 117 0.68 12.46 -15.07
C ASP A 117 1.59 11.22 -14.93
N HIS A 118 2.91 11.44 -14.82
CA HIS A 118 3.90 10.38 -14.63
C HIS A 118 4.30 10.18 -13.17
N SER A 119 3.77 10.98 -12.25
CA SER A 119 4.06 10.84 -10.83
C SER A 119 3.38 9.60 -10.23
N LEU A 120 4.08 8.93 -9.31
CA LEU A 120 3.64 7.72 -8.65
C LEU A 120 3.67 7.88 -7.13
N VAL A 121 2.63 7.38 -6.45
CA VAL A 121 2.63 7.23 -4.99
C VAL A 121 2.67 5.76 -4.62
N PHE A 122 3.54 5.41 -3.68
CA PHE A 122 3.64 4.10 -3.06
C PHE A 122 3.31 4.23 -1.57
N PHE A 123 2.23 3.58 -1.13
CA PHE A 123 1.77 3.59 0.26
C PHE A 123 2.04 2.25 0.95
N ASP A 124 2.80 2.30 2.04
CA ASP A 124 3.05 1.25 3.04
C ASP A 124 2.88 1.85 4.47
N ASP A 125 1.92 2.78 4.63
CA ASP A 125 1.74 3.59 5.84
C ASP A 125 0.65 3.09 6.79
N HIS A 126 0.04 1.94 6.48
CA HIS A 126 -1.05 1.32 7.23
C HIS A 126 -2.27 2.25 7.47
N GLN A 127 -2.48 3.25 6.61
CA GLN A 127 -3.63 4.15 6.69
C GLN A 127 -4.84 3.61 5.92
N ASN A 128 -5.96 4.32 6.01
CA ASN A 128 -7.14 4.04 5.18
C ASN A 128 -6.81 4.25 3.69
N ALA A 129 -6.67 3.15 2.94
CA ALA A 129 -6.28 3.16 1.54
C ALA A 129 -7.31 3.86 0.65
N TYR A 130 -8.60 3.78 0.98
CA TYR A 130 -9.64 4.51 0.23
C TYR A 130 -9.54 6.03 0.45
N LYS A 131 -9.23 6.48 1.67
CA LYS A 131 -8.96 7.90 1.95
C LYS A 131 -7.68 8.38 1.25
N ARG A 132 -6.61 7.58 1.25
CA ARG A 132 -5.39 7.86 0.48
C ARG A 132 -5.69 7.98 -1.02
N LEU A 133 -6.53 7.10 -1.57
CA LEU A 133 -6.96 7.16 -2.96
C LEU A 133 -7.72 8.47 -3.29
N GLN A 134 -8.60 8.93 -2.38
CA GLN A 134 -9.28 10.22 -2.52
C GLN A 134 -8.30 11.39 -2.49
N GLN A 135 -7.31 11.36 -1.58
CA GLN A 135 -6.26 12.37 -1.49
C GLN A 135 -5.42 12.40 -2.77
N CYS A 136 -4.99 11.25 -3.28
CA CYS A 136 -4.29 11.16 -4.57
C CYS A 136 -5.10 11.78 -5.70
N LYS A 137 -6.41 11.48 -5.78
CA LYS A 137 -7.29 12.09 -6.78
C LYS A 137 -7.36 13.61 -6.63
N TRP A 138 -7.45 14.10 -5.39
CA TRP A 138 -7.50 15.53 -5.09
C TRP A 138 -6.21 16.26 -5.52
N PHE A 139 -5.04 15.66 -5.26
CA PHE A 139 -3.73 16.22 -5.60
C PHE A 139 -3.28 15.93 -7.03
N GLY A 140 -4.08 15.23 -7.85
CA GLY A 140 -3.79 14.98 -9.26
C GLY A 140 -2.94 13.74 -9.56
N PHE A 141 -2.60 12.93 -8.57
CA PHE A 141 -1.88 11.67 -8.81
C PHE A 141 -2.73 10.66 -9.57
N LYS A 142 -2.15 10.03 -10.59
CA LYS A 142 -2.82 9.00 -11.40
C LYS A 142 -2.36 7.58 -11.07
N HIS A 143 -1.09 7.41 -10.71
CA HIS A 143 -0.48 6.10 -10.48
C HIS A 143 -0.26 5.87 -8.98
N ILE A 144 -0.87 4.83 -8.44
CA ILE A 144 -0.81 4.52 -7.01
C ILE A 144 -0.51 3.03 -6.82
N ILE A 145 0.39 2.73 -5.90
CA ILE A 145 0.64 1.37 -5.41
C ILE A 145 0.29 1.35 -3.91
N PHE A 146 -0.52 0.38 -3.51
CA PHE A 146 -0.80 0.11 -2.10
C PHE A 146 -0.18 -1.21 -1.70
N ASP A 147 0.71 -1.18 -0.72
CA ASP A 147 1.06 -2.37 0.05
C ASP A 147 -0.07 -2.76 0.99
N ASP A 148 -0.01 -3.99 1.52
CA ASP A 148 -0.95 -4.45 2.54
C ASP A 148 -2.43 -4.33 2.12
N ASN A 149 -2.75 -4.78 0.91
CA ASN A 149 -4.11 -4.84 0.37
C ASN A 149 -4.93 -6.01 0.95
N TYR A 150 -4.98 -6.04 2.28
CA TYR A 150 -5.47 -7.13 3.12
C TYR A 150 -6.87 -7.66 2.77
N PRO A 151 -7.13 -8.95 3.03
CA PRO A 151 -8.45 -9.56 2.89
C PRO A 151 -9.42 -9.04 3.96
N ILE A 152 -10.70 -9.41 3.82
CA ILE A 152 -11.81 -8.92 4.66
C ILE A 152 -11.55 -9.14 6.16
N THR A 153 -11.00 -10.29 6.53
CA THR A 153 -10.93 -10.78 7.91
C THR A 153 -9.57 -10.57 8.60
N ARG A 154 -8.62 -9.90 7.93
CA ARG A 154 -7.25 -9.72 8.43
C ARG A 154 -6.70 -8.33 8.12
N GLY A 155 -5.53 -8.04 8.70
CA GLY A 155 -4.83 -6.77 8.52
C GLY A 155 -5.26 -5.70 9.52
N ASP A 156 -4.53 -4.61 9.50
CA ASP A 156 -4.63 -3.50 10.46
C ASP A 156 -5.05 -2.17 9.80
N CYS A 157 -5.33 -2.18 8.50
CA CYS A 157 -5.82 -1.02 7.77
C CYS A 157 -7.06 -1.34 6.90
N TYR A 158 -7.79 -0.29 6.52
CA TYR A 158 -8.87 -0.39 5.53
C TYR A 158 -8.30 -0.39 4.11
N SER A 159 -8.06 -1.59 3.59
CA SER A 159 -7.55 -1.85 2.25
C SER A 159 -8.62 -1.69 1.17
N LEU A 160 -8.20 -1.54 -0.08
CA LEU A 160 -9.13 -1.47 -1.21
C LEU A 160 -9.92 -2.76 -1.40
N LYS A 161 -9.32 -3.92 -1.07
CA LYS A 161 -10.01 -5.22 -1.08
C LYS A 161 -11.19 -5.24 -0.09
N LYS A 162 -11.04 -4.66 1.11
CA LYS A 162 -12.14 -4.48 2.07
C LYS A 162 -13.21 -3.53 1.52
N ALA A 163 -12.79 -2.43 0.90
CA ALA A 163 -13.71 -1.45 0.30
C ALA A 163 -14.52 -2.06 -0.86
N PHE A 164 -13.90 -2.85 -1.75
CA PHE A 164 -14.60 -3.54 -2.84
C PHE A 164 -15.61 -4.58 -2.33
N ALA A 165 -15.28 -5.23 -1.21
CA ALA A 165 -16.14 -6.22 -0.57
C ALA A 165 -17.29 -5.62 0.24
N ASN A 166 -17.38 -4.28 0.34
CA ASN A 166 -18.36 -3.56 1.16
C ASN A 166 -18.27 -3.92 2.65
N ALA A 167 -17.12 -4.38 3.12
CA ALA A 167 -17.00 -5.02 4.43
C ALA A 167 -16.82 -4.02 5.58
N GLY A 168 -16.45 -2.77 5.30
CA GLY A 168 -16.03 -1.83 6.32
C GLY A 168 -14.70 -2.23 6.97
N PHE A 169 -14.42 -1.68 8.14
CA PHE A 169 -13.21 -1.94 8.91
C PHE A 169 -13.41 -1.63 10.38
N GLU A 170 -13.00 -2.56 11.25
CA GLU A 170 -12.92 -2.34 12.68
C GLU A 170 -11.46 -2.53 13.13
N PRO A 171 -10.79 -1.45 13.58
CA PRO A 171 -9.42 -1.57 14.07
C PRO A 171 -9.36 -2.28 15.41
N ALA A 172 -8.30 -3.05 15.64
CA ALA A 172 -8.10 -3.83 16.87
C ALA A 172 -8.21 -2.99 18.16
N HIS A 173 -7.81 -1.72 18.12
CA HIS A 173 -7.86 -0.81 19.28
C HIS A 173 -9.24 -0.18 19.54
N ALA A 174 -10.18 -0.27 18.59
CA ALA A 174 -11.54 0.28 18.75
C ALA A 174 -12.34 -0.44 19.86
N GLN A 175 -11.99 -1.69 20.17
CA GLN A 175 -12.61 -2.46 21.25
C GLN A 175 -12.20 -1.98 22.67
N GLN A 176 -11.09 -1.23 22.82
CA GLN A 176 -10.61 -0.82 24.15
C GLN A 176 -11.11 0.56 24.61
N ASN A 177 -11.56 1.44 23.70
CA ASN A 177 -11.85 2.86 24.02
C ASN A 177 -13.34 3.19 24.27
N PHE A 178 -14.21 2.21 24.44
CA PHE A 178 -15.65 2.47 24.70
C PHE A 178 -15.96 2.97 26.13
N THR A 179 -14.98 3.28 26.96
CA THR A 179 -15.18 3.67 28.37
C THR A 179 -14.35 4.91 28.78
N SER A 180 -14.68 6.11 28.26
CA SER A 180 -14.60 7.39 29.02
C SER A 180 -14.70 8.68 28.17
N ASN A 181 -14.28 8.69 26.89
CA ASN A 181 -14.10 9.96 26.13
C ASN A 181 -15.28 10.39 25.22
N GLY A 182 -16.36 9.62 25.18
CA GLY A 182 -17.48 9.84 24.25
C GLY A 182 -18.33 11.09 24.53
N LEU A 183 -18.37 11.57 25.77
CA LEU A 183 -19.24 12.67 26.17
C LEU A 183 -18.59 14.05 25.93
N VAL A 184 -17.31 14.20 26.28
CA VAL A 184 -16.55 15.45 26.11
C VAL A 184 -16.34 15.78 24.63
N SER A 185 -16.02 14.78 23.79
CA SER A 185 -15.83 14.97 22.34
C SER A 185 -17.12 15.38 21.61
N ARG A 186 -18.31 15.00 22.12
CA ARG A 186 -19.61 15.43 21.58
C ARG A 186 -19.90 16.90 21.90
N ILE A 187 -19.52 17.36 23.08
CA ILE A 187 -19.68 18.76 23.51
C ILE A 187 -18.77 19.68 22.69
N LEU A 188 -17.49 19.32 22.53
CA LEU A 188 -16.53 20.09 21.74
C LEU A 188 -16.94 20.22 20.27
N ARG A 189 -17.48 19.15 19.66
CA ARG A 189 -18.01 19.18 18.28
C ARG A 189 -19.22 20.10 18.10
N ARG A 190 -20.07 20.24 19.13
CA ARG A 190 -21.19 21.20 19.10
C ARG A 190 -20.70 22.64 19.14
N ILE A 191 -19.68 22.93 19.94
CA ILE A 191 -19.08 24.26 20.04
C ILE A 191 -18.38 24.64 18.72
N ALA A 192 -17.60 23.73 18.13
CA ALA A 192 -16.93 23.96 16.85
C ALA A 192 -17.89 24.28 15.67
N ARG A 193 -19.10 23.70 15.68
CA ARG A 193 -20.15 24.03 14.69
C ARG A 193 -20.75 25.43 14.88
N LEU A 194 -20.81 25.93 16.11
CA LEU A 194 -21.36 27.25 16.41
C LEU A 194 -20.44 28.40 15.98
N ILE A 195 -19.13 28.14 15.93
CA ILE A 195 -18.10 29.14 15.54
C ILE A 195 -17.69 29.06 14.06
N GLY A 196 -18.46 28.36 13.22
CA GLY A 196 -18.25 28.37 11.77
C GLY A 196 -17.01 27.60 11.27
N LEU A 197 -16.31 26.86 12.14
CA LEU A 197 -15.14 26.03 11.78
C LEU A 197 -15.53 24.69 11.12
N SER A 198 -16.70 24.62 10.46
CA SER A 198 -17.30 23.36 9.99
C SER A 198 -16.70 22.80 8.70
N GLN A 199 -15.73 23.48 8.09
CA GLN A 199 -15.00 22.99 6.92
C GLN A 199 -13.51 22.97 7.23
N ILE A 200 -13.08 21.84 7.74
CA ILE A 200 -11.84 21.10 7.48
C ILE A 200 -11.74 20.21 8.72
N SER A 201 -12.30 19.01 8.66
CA SER A 201 -11.86 17.99 9.61
C SER A 201 -10.45 17.57 9.19
N ILE A 202 -9.44 18.26 9.72
CA ILE A 202 -8.11 17.68 9.85
C ILE A 202 -8.30 16.60 10.91
N ALA A 203 -8.82 15.45 10.50
CA ALA A 203 -8.87 14.29 11.36
C ALA A 203 -7.42 13.91 11.64
N PRO A 204 -6.99 13.84 12.91
CA PRO A 204 -5.61 13.53 13.23
C PRO A 204 -5.19 12.16 12.64
N GLN A 205 -3.91 12.09 12.27
CA GLN A 205 -3.15 11.02 11.58
C GLN A 205 -3.39 9.55 12.00
N TYR A 206 -4.13 9.27 13.07
CA TYR A 206 -4.17 7.94 13.71
C TYR A 206 -5.51 7.47 14.19
N GLU A 207 -6.62 8.14 13.84
CA GLU A 207 -7.88 7.45 14.04
C GLU A 207 -8.03 6.43 12.91
N ALA A 208 -7.60 5.21 13.20
CA ALA A 208 -8.20 4.02 12.64
C ALA A 208 -9.69 4.10 13.03
N MET A 209 -10.44 4.86 12.23
CA MET A 209 -11.85 5.07 12.46
C MET A 209 -12.54 3.77 12.06
N MET A 210 -13.49 3.34 12.89
CA MET A 210 -14.41 2.29 12.48
C MET A 210 -15.12 2.74 11.20
N ILE A 211 -15.06 1.92 10.17
CA ILE A 211 -15.75 2.13 8.91
C ILE A 211 -16.88 1.12 8.87
N GLN A 212 -18.11 1.61 8.83
CA GLN A 212 -19.26 0.73 8.71
C GLN A 212 -19.29 0.07 7.33
N PRO A 213 -19.75 -1.19 7.23
CA PRO A 213 -20.02 -1.84 5.95
C PRO A 213 -20.85 -0.92 5.05
N ASN A 214 -20.37 -0.66 3.85
CA ASN A 214 -21.01 0.25 2.91
C ASN A 214 -20.68 -0.13 1.46
N ASN A 215 -21.57 0.20 0.52
CA ASN A 215 -21.33 -0.02 -0.91
C ASN A 215 -20.90 1.25 -1.66
N ILE A 216 -20.80 2.38 -0.97
CA ILE A 216 -20.48 3.67 -1.56
C ILE A 216 -19.02 3.67 -2.02
N ASP A 217 -18.11 3.19 -1.18
CA ASP A 217 -16.68 3.12 -1.48
C ASP A 217 -16.42 2.29 -2.74
N SER A 218 -17.00 1.07 -2.80
CA SER A 218 -16.91 0.19 -3.97
C SER A 218 -17.45 0.85 -5.25
N ARG A 219 -18.62 1.49 -5.19
CA ARG A 219 -19.21 2.21 -6.33
C ARG A 219 -18.33 3.37 -6.79
N MET A 220 -17.76 4.14 -5.86
CA MET A 220 -16.88 5.26 -6.21
C MET A 220 -15.57 4.79 -6.82
N MET A 221 -14.97 3.72 -6.30
CA MET A 221 -13.80 3.10 -6.92
C MET A 221 -14.13 2.62 -8.34
N GLN A 222 -15.20 1.85 -8.55
CA GLN A 222 -15.59 1.40 -9.90
C GLN A 222 -15.83 2.58 -10.87
N LYS A 223 -16.37 3.69 -10.37
CA LYS A 223 -16.58 4.90 -11.16
C LYS A 223 -15.28 5.61 -11.54
N HIS A 224 -14.26 5.59 -10.67
CA HIS A 224 -13.06 6.44 -10.79
C HIS A 224 -11.76 5.72 -11.10
N LEU A 225 -11.74 4.37 -11.14
CA LEU A 225 -10.54 3.63 -11.52
C LEU A 225 -10.55 3.31 -13.03
N TYR A 226 -9.44 3.58 -13.71
CA TYR A 226 -9.11 2.97 -14.99
C TYR A 226 -8.54 1.57 -14.79
N VAL A 227 -7.67 1.41 -13.79
CA VAL A 227 -7.03 0.13 -13.47
C VAL A 227 -7.10 -0.12 -11.97
N TYR A 228 -7.45 -1.35 -11.61
CA TYR A 228 -7.13 -1.96 -10.32
C TYR A 228 -6.48 -3.30 -10.64
N TYR A 229 -5.32 -3.60 -10.07
CA TYR A 229 -4.60 -4.81 -10.37
C TYR A 229 -3.89 -5.32 -9.12
N GLU A 230 -4.34 -6.45 -8.59
CA GLU A 230 -3.59 -7.18 -7.56
C GLU A 230 -2.40 -7.88 -8.20
N PHE A 231 -1.21 -7.57 -7.70
CA PHE A 231 0.02 -8.18 -8.18
C PHE A 231 0.09 -9.63 -7.72
N PRO A 232 0.35 -10.62 -8.60
CA PRO A 232 0.42 -12.02 -8.20
C PRO A 232 1.61 -12.30 -7.27
N PRO A 233 1.47 -13.18 -6.27
CA PRO A 233 2.63 -13.63 -5.50
C PRO A 233 3.58 -14.42 -6.40
N VAL A 234 4.88 -14.43 -6.09
CA VAL A 234 5.83 -15.30 -6.82
C VAL A 234 5.51 -16.77 -6.57
N PHE A 235 5.36 -17.12 -5.29
CA PHE A 235 4.92 -18.43 -4.82
C PHE A 235 3.76 -18.28 -3.85
N LYS A 236 2.85 -19.25 -3.86
CA LYS A 236 1.75 -19.36 -2.89
C LYS A 236 2.01 -20.58 -2.00
N THR A 237 1.98 -20.38 -0.68
CA THR A 237 2.12 -21.49 0.29
C THR A 237 0.75 -21.95 0.76
N SER A 238 0.69 -23.09 1.47
CA SER A 238 -0.56 -23.60 2.03
C SER A 238 -1.14 -22.71 3.13
N LYS A 239 -0.30 -21.91 3.80
CA LYS A 239 -0.71 -21.05 4.91
C LYS A 239 -0.37 -19.58 4.66
N THR A 240 -1.28 -18.70 5.01
CA THR A 240 -1.06 -17.25 4.99
C THR A 240 -0.05 -16.82 6.06
N ARG A 241 0.36 -15.54 6.04
CA ARG A 241 1.18 -14.94 7.11
C ARG A 241 0.57 -15.06 8.50
N PHE A 242 -0.75 -15.14 8.56
CA PHE A 242 -1.53 -15.21 9.80
C PHE A 242 -1.63 -16.63 10.35
N GLY A 243 -1.10 -17.62 9.63
CA GLY A 243 -1.14 -19.03 10.02
C GLY A 243 -2.37 -19.80 9.53
N ASP A 244 -3.35 -19.11 8.94
CA ASP A 244 -4.57 -19.73 8.38
C ASP A 244 -4.30 -20.42 7.04
N GLU A 245 -5.10 -21.45 6.72
CA GLU A 245 -5.09 -22.09 5.40
C GLU A 245 -5.44 -21.09 4.29
N TRP A 246 -4.60 -21.02 3.25
CA TRP A 246 -4.67 -20.04 2.17
C TRP A 246 -5.67 -20.46 1.07
N ASN A 247 -6.94 -20.60 1.48
CA ASN A 247 -8.05 -20.97 0.62
C ASN A 247 -8.59 -19.78 -0.21
N GLU A 248 -9.05 -20.03 -1.44
CA GLU A 248 -9.55 -18.97 -2.33
C GLU A 248 -10.83 -18.29 -1.81
N THR A 249 -11.63 -18.97 -0.98
CA THR A 249 -12.88 -18.41 -0.44
C THR A 249 -12.62 -17.24 0.50
N SER A 250 -11.64 -17.36 1.38
CA SER A 250 -11.28 -16.34 2.39
C SER A 250 -10.14 -15.44 1.93
N TYR A 251 -9.23 -16.00 1.13
CA TYR A 251 -7.96 -15.40 0.74
C TYR A 251 -7.79 -15.43 -0.78
N SER A 252 -8.80 -14.92 -1.46
CA SER A 252 -8.80 -14.81 -2.91
C SER A 252 -7.55 -14.07 -3.42
N THR A 253 -6.74 -14.76 -4.23
CA THR A 253 -5.40 -14.32 -4.64
C THR A 253 -5.18 -14.59 -6.13
N PRO A 254 -4.52 -13.70 -6.90
CA PRO A 254 -4.10 -14.05 -8.26
C PRO A 254 -3.21 -15.30 -8.28
N GLU A 255 -3.23 -16.06 -9.37
CA GLU A 255 -2.40 -17.26 -9.51
C GLU A 255 -0.91 -16.94 -9.33
N PRO A 256 -0.15 -17.75 -8.55
CA PRO A 256 1.26 -17.50 -8.29
C PRO A 256 2.05 -17.52 -9.59
N LEU A 257 3.10 -16.68 -9.69
CA LEU A 257 3.88 -16.55 -10.92
C LEU A 257 4.61 -17.84 -11.31
N LEU A 258 5.05 -18.60 -10.30
CA LEU A 258 5.77 -19.85 -10.45
C LEU A 258 5.20 -20.90 -9.48
N ASP A 259 5.22 -22.17 -9.88
CA ASP A 259 4.80 -23.28 -9.01
C ASP A 259 5.91 -23.75 -8.06
N ARG A 260 7.17 -23.64 -8.51
CA ARG A 260 8.37 -24.05 -7.76
C ARG A 260 9.59 -23.21 -8.13
N PRO A 261 10.60 -23.09 -7.25
CA PRO A 261 11.89 -22.52 -7.61
C PRO A 261 12.49 -23.23 -8.82
N ILE A 262 13.01 -22.45 -9.77
CA ILE A 262 13.69 -22.94 -10.97
C ILE A 262 15.22 -22.82 -10.80
N LYS A 263 15.65 -21.82 -10.03
CA LYS A 263 17.05 -21.51 -9.71
C LYS A 263 17.15 -21.23 -8.22
N SER A 264 18.33 -21.42 -7.64
CA SER A 264 18.60 -21.11 -6.22
C SER A 264 18.37 -19.64 -5.87
N SER A 265 18.53 -18.72 -6.84
CA SER A 265 18.19 -17.30 -6.67
C SER A 265 16.71 -17.07 -6.36
N HIS A 266 15.82 -18.02 -6.70
CA HIS A 266 14.38 -17.91 -6.44
C HIS A 266 14.01 -18.36 -5.02
N ASP A 267 14.89 -19.06 -4.30
CA ASP A 267 14.60 -19.64 -2.98
C ASP A 267 14.16 -18.57 -1.98
N ILE A 268 14.72 -17.36 -2.08
CA ILE A 268 14.36 -16.23 -1.21
C ILE A 268 12.87 -15.87 -1.29
N PHE A 269 12.24 -16.03 -2.46
CA PHE A 269 10.81 -15.79 -2.61
C PHE A 269 9.98 -16.87 -1.94
N LEU A 270 10.47 -18.12 -1.90
CA LEU A 270 9.80 -19.21 -1.23
C LEU A 270 9.95 -19.09 0.29
N ASP A 271 11.17 -18.80 0.76
CA ASP A 271 11.50 -18.59 2.16
C ASP A 271 10.68 -17.45 2.77
N GLU A 272 10.49 -16.38 2.00
CA GLU A 272 9.71 -15.21 2.40
C GLU A 272 8.26 -15.24 1.88
N ALA A 273 7.79 -16.32 1.23
CA ALA A 273 6.46 -16.37 0.61
C ALA A 273 5.31 -16.07 1.59
N LYS A 274 5.48 -16.48 2.85
CA LYS A 274 4.50 -16.19 3.91
C LYS A 274 4.38 -14.71 4.24
N SER A 275 5.29 -13.84 3.81
CA SER A 275 5.17 -12.41 4.08
C SER A 275 4.16 -11.70 3.18
N TYR A 276 3.68 -12.37 2.12
CA TYR A 276 2.80 -11.74 1.13
C TYR A 276 1.42 -11.41 1.74
N THR A 277 1.01 -10.16 1.56
CA THR A 277 -0.23 -9.54 2.07
C THR A 277 -1.04 -8.82 1.03
N TRP A 278 -0.88 -9.23 -0.22
CA TRP A 278 -1.46 -8.58 -1.39
C TRP A 278 -0.91 -7.15 -1.53
N ILE A 279 -0.43 -6.85 -2.72
CA ILE A 279 -0.01 -5.51 -3.12
C ILE A 279 -0.76 -5.21 -4.41
N CYS A 280 -1.26 -3.99 -4.56
CA CYS A 280 -2.04 -3.63 -5.75
C CYS A 280 -1.59 -2.33 -6.39
N TYR A 281 -1.74 -2.30 -7.72
CA TYR A 281 -1.61 -1.11 -8.53
C TYR A 281 -2.99 -0.55 -8.87
N VAL A 282 -3.08 0.77 -8.82
CA VAL A 282 -4.27 1.54 -9.13
C VAL A 282 -3.90 2.64 -10.13
N LYS A 283 -4.72 2.77 -11.17
CA LYS A 283 -4.72 3.94 -12.05
C LYS A 283 -6.05 4.68 -11.92
N LEU A 284 -6.00 5.93 -11.47
CA LEU A 284 -7.16 6.81 -11.41
C LEU A 284 -7.54 7.35 -12.79
N LYS A 285 -8.84 7.61 -12.97
CA LYS A 285 -9.41 8.39 -14.09
C LYS A 285 -9.14 9.87 -13.95
#